data_AF-A0A2R5L0D2-F1
#
_entry.id   AF-A0A2R5L0D2-F1
#
_cell.length_a   1.000
_cell.length_b   1.000
_cell.length_c   1.000
_cell.angle_alpha   90.00
_cell.angle_beta   90.00
_cell.angle_gamma   90.00
#
_symmetry.space_group_name_H-M   'P 1'
#
loop_
_entity.id
_entity.type
_entity.pdbx_description
1 polymer ?
#
loop_
_entity_poly.entity_id
_entity_poly.type
_entity_poly.pdbx_seq_one_letter_code
_entity_poly.pdbx_strand_id
1 'polypeptide(L)'
;NKDKDTQRNSVTPKSTTSSSSESKADDSPIKQHKNTDISPMKPPRAELSTADQGNFLEVLNMSLNVFEKHYQDRSLERTGQMSVVITPGVGVFHVDRTLTKITKQRIIDNGVGSDLVCLGEQPLHAVPLLKFHGRLGRKGGDDYSMPGSWINLSYYSSGKRNHR
;
A
#
# COMPACT_ATOMS: atom_id res chain seq x y z
N ASN A 1 -64.93 2.86 23.87
CA ASN A 1 -64.93 1.92 22.73
C ASN A 1 -63.52 1.93 22.14
N LYS A 2 -62.70 0.94 22.50
CA LYS A 2 -61.32 0.67 22.03
C LYS A 2 -60.28 1.79 22.20
N ASP A 3 -59.01 1.59 22.51
CA ASP A 3 -58.15 0.55 23.13
C ASP A 3 -56.75 0.75 22.50
N LYS A 4 -55.70 0.28 23.20
CA LYS A 4 -54.32 0.03 22.72
C LYS A 4 -53.35 1.22 22.63
N ASP A 5 -52.06 1.04 22.89
CA ASP A 5 -51.32 0.03 23.67
C ASP A 5 -49.91 0.58 23.92
N THR A 6 -49.36 0.45 25.13
CA THR A 6 -47.92 0.23 25.44
C THR A 6 -47.75 0.14 26.96
N GLN A 7 -47.51 -1.07 27.47
CA GLN A 7 -46.89 -1.26 28.79
C GLN A 7 -45.76 -2.29 28.70
N ARG A 8 -44.70 -2.01 29.45
CA ARG A 8 -43.47 -2.79 29.54
C ARG A 8 -43.51 -3.59 30.83
N ASN A 9 -43.57 -4.92 30.76
CA ASN A 9 -43.57 -5.78 31.94
C ASN A 9 -42.39 -6.77 31.97
N SER A 10 -41.81 -6.90 33.15
CA SER A 10 -40.73 -7.81 33.52
C SER A 10 -41.27 -9.16 33.98
N VAL A 11 -40.65 -10.28 33.55
CA VAL A 11 -40.81 -11.58 34.22
C VAL A 11 -39.46 -12.32 34.22
N THR A 12 -39.09 -12.87 35.38
CA THR A 12 -37.94 -13.74 35.62
C THR A 12 -38.30 -15.21 35.41
N PRO A 13 -37.29 -16.09 35.22
CA PRO A 13 -37.43 -17.47 35.65
C PRO A 13 -36.34 -17.87 36.67
N LYS A 14 -36.72 -18.68 37.65
CA LYS A 14 -35.82 -19.34 38.60
C LYS A 14 -36.31 -20.76 38.84
N SER A 15 -35.46 -21.76 38.62
CA SER A 15 -35.69 -23.14 39.08
C SER A 15 -34.36 -23.79 39.45
N THR A 16 -34.29 -24.23 40.70
CA THR A 16 -33.22 -25.01 41.35
C THR A 16 -33.16 -26.46 40.82
N THR A 17 -32.19 -27.34 41.08
CA THR A 17 -31.12 -27.47 42.13
C THR A 17 -29.71 -27.60 41.46
N SER A 18 -28.60 -28.12 42.01
CA SER A 18 -28.28 -28.80 43.29
C SER A 18 -26.78 -28.74 43.65
N SER A 19 -26.47 -29.00 44.93
CA SER A 19 -25.21 -29.55 45.50
C SER A 19 -23.86 -28.96 45.09
N SER A 20 -23.29 -28.17 46.00
CA SER A 20 -21.85 -27.91 46.14
C SER A 20 -21.07 -29.18 46.49
N SER A 21 -19.83 -29.29 46.00
CA SER A 21 -18.73 -29.90 46.73
C SER A 21 -17.42 -29.20 46.36
N GLU A 22 -16.68 -28.74 47.37
CA GLU A 22 -15.38 -28.09 47.17
C GLU A 22 -14.33 -29.14 46.83
N SER A 23 -13.71 -29.06 45.66
CA SER A 23 -12.43 -29.72 45.39
C SER A 23 -11.29 -28.76 45.68
N LYS A 24 -10.34 -29.22 46.51
CA LYS A 24 -9.09 -28.50 46.79
C LYS A 24 -8.36 -28.18 45.49
N ALA A 25 -7.70 -27.02 45.44
CA ALA A 25 -6.76 -26.69 44.39
C ALA A 25 -5.65 -27.76 44.34
N ASP A 26 -5.54 -28.45 43.21
CA ASP A 26 -4.43 -29.33 42.89
C ASP A 26 -3.28 -28.42 42.39
N ASP A 27 -2.45 -27.95 43.32
CA ASP A 27 -1.29 -27.09 43.07
C ASP A 27 -0.11 -27.90 42.49
N SER A 28 -0.41 -28.66 41.44
CA SER A 28 0.55 -29.34 40.59
C SER A 28 1.26 -28.29 39.72
N PRO A 29 2.58 -28.06 39.88
CA PRO A 29 3.26 -26.99 39.15
C PRO A 29 3.14 -27.22 37.64
N ILE A 30 2.69 -26.18 36.94
CA ILE A 30 2.50 -26.17 35.48
C ILE A 30 3.77 -26.72 34.82
N LYS A 31 3.68 -27.92 34.26
CA LYS A 31 4.78 -28.51 33.49
C LYS A 31 5.01 -27.63 32.28
N GLN A 32 6.04 -26.78 32.37
CA GLN A 32 6.53 -26.01 31.23
C GLN A 32 6.84 -27.00 30.11
N HIS A 33 6.04 -26.96 29.04
CA HIS A 33 6.41 -27.60 27.79
C HIS A 33 7.70 -26.91 27.33
N LYS A 34 8.84 -27.58 27.55
CA LYS A 34 10.12 -27.15 27.01
C LYS A 34 10.01 -27.22 25.49
N ASN A 35 9.72 -26.07 24.89
CA ASN A 35 9.52 -25.94 23.47
C ASN A 35 10.84 -26.34 22.77
N THR A 36 10.80 -27.44 22.04
CA THR A 36 11.99 -28.09 21.48
C THR A 36 12.65 -27.20 20.43
N ASP A 37 13.93 -26.91 20.63
CA ASP A 37 14.88 -26.40 19.63
C ASP A 37 14.40 -25.29 18.68
N ILE A 38 13.94 -24.17 19.25
CA ILE A 38 14.09 -22.88 18.55
C ILE A 38 15.53 -22.41 18.76
N SER A 39 16.44 -22.94 17.94
CA SER A 39 17.77 -22.34 17.78
C SER A 39 17.60 -20.87 17.36
N PRO A 40 18.43 -19.93 17.86
CA PRO A 40 18.24 -18.50 17.59
C PRO A 40 18.52 -18.20 16.11
N MET A 41 17.46 -18.28 15.31
CA MET A 41 17.52 -18.04 13.87
C MET A 41 17.93 -16.60 13.61
N LYS A 42 19.16 -16.42 13.11
CA LYS A 42 19.68 -15.09 12.76
C LYS A 42 18.71 -14.44 11.76
N PRO A 43 18.21 -13.21 12.00
CA PRO A 43 17.30 -12.57 11.07
C PRO A 43 17.98 -12.41 9.70
N PRO A 44 17.22 -12.55 8.59
CA PRO A 44 17.77 -12.40 7.25
C PRO A 44 18.35 -11.00 7.06
N ARG A 45 19.39 -10.88 6.24
CA ARG A 45 19.99 -9.59 5.91
C ARG A 45 19.02 -8.79 5.03
N ALA A 46 18.66 -7.60 5.47
CA ALA A 46 17.95 -6.64 4.64
C ALA A 46 18.95 -5.85 3.79
N GLU A 47 18.66 -5.69 2.51
CA GLU A 47 19.40 -4.86 1.55
C GLU A 47 18.39 -4.00 0.77
N LEU A 48 18.80 -2.79 0.39
CA LEU A 48 17.95 -1.88 -0.39
C LEU A 48 18.00 -2.26 -1.87
N SER A 49 16.87 -2.19 -2.57
CA SER A 49 16.83 -2.35 -4.03
C SER A 49 17.38 -1.11 -4.75
N THR A 50 17.75 -1.30 -6.02
CA THR A 50 18.07 -0.19 -6.91
C THR A 50 16.80 0.59 -7.30
N ALA A 51 16.97 1.84 -7.71
CA ALA A 51 15.84 2.75 -7.96
C ALA A 51 14.89 2.28 -9.08
N ASP A 52 15.42 1.58 -10.09
CA ASP A 52 14.68 0.95 -11.18
C ASP A 52 13.87 -0.27 -10.74
N GLN A 53 14.28 -0.93 -9.66
CA GLN A 53 13.59 -2.07 -9.01
C GLN A 53 12.74 -1.63 -7.82
N GLY A 54 12.47 -0.32 -7.67
CA GLY A 54 11.59 0.19 -6.63
C GLY A 54 10.11 -0.13 -6.91
N ASN A 55 9.33 -0.29 -5.83
CA ASN A 55 7.87 -0.54 -5.86
C ASN A 55 7.08 0.74 -6.25
N PHE A 56 7.44 1.32 -7.40
CA PHE A 56 7.01 2.64 -7.85
C PHE A 56 5.48 2.72 -8.03
N LEU A 57 4.88 1.74 -8.71
CA LEU A 57 3.44 1.75 -8.99
C LEU A 57 2.63 1.35 -7.76
N GLU A 58 3.15 0.51 -6.88
CA GLU A 58 2.49 0.08 -5.65
C GLU A 58 2.36 1.26 -4.68
N VAL A 59 3.45 2.01 -4.47
CA VAL A 59 3.45 3.23 -3.65
C VAL A 59 2.56 4.31 -4.27
N LEU A 60 2.61 4.49 -5.59
CA LEU A 60 1.70 5.42 -6.29
C LEU A 60 0.24 5.02 -6.12
N ASN A 61 -0.13 3.74 -6.29
CA ASN A 61 -1.51 3.27 -6.08
C ASN A 61 -1.96 3.39 -4.62
N MET A 62 -1.07 3.17 -3.66
CA MET A 62 -1.35 3.40 -2.24
C MET A 62 -1.75 4.87 -1.99
N SER A 63 -1.05 5.82 -2.61
CA SER A 63 -1.43 7.24 -2.55
C SER A 63 -2.77 7.52 -3.25
N LEU A 64 -3.03 6.91 -4.43
CA LEU A 64 -4.29 7.05 -5.16
C LEU A 64 -5.52 6.57 -4.35
N ASN A 65 -5.37 5.61 -3.44
CA ASN A 65 -6.45 5.15 -2.56
C ASN A 65 -7.03 6.26 -1.66
N VAL A 66 -6.24 7.28 -1.32
CA VAL A 66 -6.70 8.43 -0.53
C VAL A 66 -7.59 9.35 -1.36
N PHE A 67 -7.25 9.53 -2.64
CA PHE A 67 -7.96 10.41 -3.57
C PHE A 67 -9.29 9.84 -4.06
N GLU A 68 -9.46 8.52 -4.04
CA GLU A 68 -10.71 7.84 -4.42
C GLU A 68 -11.93 8.25 -3.55
N LYS A 69 -11.69 8.68 -2.31
CA LYS A 69 -12.73 9.11 -1.36
C LYS A 69 -12.87 10.62 -1.21
N HIS A 70 -12.48 11.40 -2.23
CA HIS A 70 -12.57 12.87 -2.25
C HIS A 70 -13.98 13.47 -2.07
N TYR A 71 -15.03 12.64 -2.06
CA TYR A 71 -16.40 13.02 -1.75
C TYR A 71 -16.73 12.99 -0.24
N GLN A 72 -15.90 12.35 0.58
CA GLN A 72 -16.02 12.34 2.03
C GLN A 72 -15.23 13.55 2.59
N ASP A 73 -15.86 14.32 3.48
CA ASP A 73 -15.28 15.50 4.15
C ASP A 73 -14.65 16.54 3.20
N ARG A 74 -15.29 16.76 2.04
CA ARG A 74 -14.82 17.67 0.99
C ARG A 74 -14.82 19.12 1.44
N SER A 75 -13.64 19.66 1.75
CA SER A 75 -13.41 21.11 1.81
C SER A 75 -13.61 21.73 0.42
N LEU A 76 -14.44 22.76 0.31
CA LEU A 76 -14.67 23.51 -0.94
C LEU A 76 -13.55 24.52 -1.24
N GLU A 77 -12.67 24.79 -0.27
CA GLU A 77 -11.58 25.76 -0.36
C GLU A 77 -10.29 25.16 -0.92
N ARG A 78 -10.19 23.82 -1.00
CA ARG A 78 -9.01 23.11 -1.52
C ARG A 78 -9.36 22.40 -2.82
N THR A 79 -8.68 22.76 -3.90
CA THR A 79 -8.88 22.22 -5.25
C THR A 79 -7.58 21.66 -5.82
N GLY A 80 -7.71 20.66 -6.70
CA GLY A 80 -6.58 19.94 -7.27
C GLY A 80 -6.07 18.83 -6.34
N GLN A 81 -5.81 17.66 -6.93
CA GLN A 81 -5.15 16.54 -6.27
C GLN A 81 -3.92 16.14 -7.07
N MET A 82 -2.81 15.91 -6.37
CA MET A 82 -1.54 15.58 -6.99
C MET A 82 -0.79 14.58 -6.11
N SER A 83 -0.21 13.57 -6.75
CA SER A 83 0.76 12.66 -6.16
C SER A 83 2.14 13.00 -6.71
N VAL A 84 3.09 13.30 -5.83
CA VAL A 84 4.49 13.54 -6.20
C VAL A 84 5.33 12.35 -5.75
N VAL A 85 6.08 11.75 -6.68
CA VAL A 85 7.02 10.66 -6.39
C VAL A 85 8.43 11.14 -6.65
N ILE A 86 9.30 11.06 -5.65
CA ILE A 86 10.72 11.41 -5.75
C ILE A 86 11.54 10.12 -5.83
N THR A 87 12.42 10.01 -6.81
CA THR A 87 13.30 8.84 -7.00
C THR A 87 14.77 9.24 -7.09
N PRO A 88 15.70 8.48 -6.49
CA PRO A 88 17.14 8.65 -6.74
C PRO A 88 17.57 8.17 -8.14
N GLY A 89 16.66 7.53 -8.90
CA GLY A 89 16.93 7.04 -10.26
C GLY A 89 16.80 8.10 -11.36
N VAL A 90 16.95 7.64 -12.60
CA VAL A 90 16.94 8.45 -13.83
C VAL A 90 15.58 8.44 -14.57
N GLY A 91 14.52 7.89 -13.96
CA GLY A 91 13.18 7.82 -14.57
C GLY A 91 12.86 6.53 -15.33
N VAL A 92 13.65 5.46 -15.11
CA VAL A 92 13.40 4.11 -15.63
C VAL A 92 12.93 3.21 -14.48
N PHE A 93 11.87 2.42 -14.70
CA PHE A 93 11.34 1.48 -13.70
C PHE A 93 10.95 0.13 -14.31
N HIS A 94 11.16 -0.94 -13.56
CA HIS A 94 10.70 -2.29 -13.85
C HIS A 94 9.34 -2.51 -13.18
N VAL A 95 8.29 -2.75 -13.97
CA VAL A 95 6.90 -2.73 -13.50
C VAL A 95 6.05 -3.84 -14.07
N ASP A 96 4.95 -4.20 -13.38
CA ASP A 96 3.94 -5.08 -13.97
C ASP A 96 3.06 -4.35 -15.00
N ARG A 97 2.75 -5.04 -16.10
CA ARG A 97 1.96 -4.52 -17.21
C ARG A 97 0.48 -4.36 -16.86
N THR A 98 -0.06 -5.20 -15.98
CA THR A 98 -1.45 -5.12 -15.52
C THR A 98 -1.60 -3.97 -14.54
N LEU A 99 -0.70 -3.88 -13.55
CA LEU A 99 -0.67 -2.78 -12.59
C LEU A 99 -0.51 -1.42 -13.29
N THR A 100 0.36 -1.32 -14.30
CA THR A 100 0.51 -0.08 -15.10
C THR A 100 -0.81 0.38 -15.73
N LYS A 101 -1.60 -0.54 -16.29
CA LYS A 101 -2.90 -0.22 -16.89
C LYS A 101 -3.90 0.29 -15.85
N ILE A 102 -3.99 -0.39 -14.70
CA ILE A 102 -4.87 0.01 -13.59
C ILE A 102 -4.46 1.38 -13.06
N THR A 103 -3.16 1.61 -12.86
CA THR A 103 -2.61 2.90 -12.37
C THR A 103 -2.96 4.04 -13.32
N LYS A 104 -2.72 3.87 -14.63
CA LYS A 104 -3.09 4.85 -15.66
C LYS A 104 -4.60 5.17 -15.61
N GLN A 105 -5.44 4.15 -15.52
CA GLN A 105 -6.89 4.32 -15.50
C GLN A 105 -7.34 5.12 -14.26
N ARG A 106 -6.84 4.75 -13.07
CA ARG A 106 -7.15 5.46 -11.81
C ARG A 106 -6.65 6.91 -11.78
N ILE A 107 -5.51 7.21 -12.42
CA ILE A 107 -4.99 8.58 -12.53
C ILE A 107 -5.89 9.44 -13.43
N ILE A 108 -6.33 8.90 -14.57
CA ILE A 108 -7.22 9.60 -15.51
C ILE A 108 -8.61 9.79 -14.90
N ASP A 109 -9.21 8.74 -14.35
CA ASP A 109 -10.60 8.77 -13.87
C ASP A 109 -10.78 9.64 -12.61
N ASN A 110 -9.80 9.65 -11.71
CA ASN A 110 -9.84 10.53 -10.53
C ASN A 110 -9.32 11.95 -10.83
N GLY A 111 -8.76 12.22 -12.01
CA GLY A 111 -8.18 13.51 -12.36
C GLY A 111 -6.99 13.93 -11.48
N VAL A 112 -6.23 12.96 -10.95
CA VAL A 112 -5.09 13.21 -10.04
C VAL A 112 -3.82 13.43 -10.85
N GLY A 113 -3.15 14.56 -10.66
CA GLY A 113 -1.84 14.80 -11.27
C GLY A 113 -0.77 13.84 -10.71
N SER A 114 0.10 13.30 -11.56
CA SER A 114 1.20 12.43 -11.13
C SER A 114 2.54 13.01 -11.59
N ASP A 115 3.25 13.63 -10.66
CA ASP A 115 4.58 14.21 -10.88
C ASP A 115 5.67 13.24 -10.41
N LEU A 116 6.64 12.98 -11.30
CA LEU A 116 7.85 12.21 -11.02
C LEU A 116 9.05 13.16 -11.00
N VAL A 117 9.79 13.17 -9.89
CA VAL A 117 11.01 13.96 -9.71
C VAL A 117 12.20 13.02 -9.61
N CYS A 118 13.11 13.09 -10.57
CA CYS A 118 14.34 12.30 -10.59
C CYS A 118 15.51 13.09 -10.00
N LEU A 119 16.27 12.48 -9.08
CA LEU A 119 17.50 13.05 -8.53
C LEU A 119 18.76 12.57 -9.28
N GLY A 120 18.65 11.52 -10.09
CA GLY A 120 19.70 11.13 -11.04
C GLY A 120 19.80 12.09 -12.22
N GLU A 121 20.90 12.04 -12.96
CA GLU A 121 21.09 12.85 -14.17
C GLU A 121 20.09 12.44 -15.27
N GLN A 122 19.68 13.40 -16.12
CA GLN A 122 18.81 13.12 -17.25
C GLN A 122 19.54 12.24 -18.29
N PRO A 123 19.01 11.07 -18.66
CA PRO A 123 19.70 10.16 -19.57
C PRO A 123 19.53 10.59 -21.03
N LEU A 124 20.42 10.10 -21.89
CA LEU A 124 20.41 10.34 -23.35
C LEU A 124 19.33 9.53 -24.12
N HIS A 125 18.32 9.00 -23.43
CA HIS A 125 17.22 8.23 -24.02
C HIS A 125 15.87 8.75 -23.52
N ALA A 126 14.79 8.41 -24.24
CA ALA A 126 13.46 8.89 -23.92
C ALA A 126 12.94 8.34 -22.58
N VAL A 127 12.44 9.25 -21.74
CA VAL A 127 12.02 9.04 -20.35
C VAL A 127 10.77 9.89 -20.07
N PRO A 128 9.89 9.51 -19.12
CA PRO A 128 9.97 8.34 -18.25
C PRO A 128 9.78 7.03 -19.02
N LEU A 129 10.38 5.94 -18.54
CA LEU A 129 10.38 4.65 -19.22
C LEU A 129 9.99 3.51 -18.27
N LEU A 130 8.94 2.79 -18.63
CA LEU A 130 8.44 1.62 -17.92
C LEU A 130 8.86 0.36 -18.70
N LYS A 131 9.75 -0.43 -18.13
CA LYS A 131 10.12 -1.76 -18.61
C LYS A 131 9.18 -2.78 -17.99
N PHE A 132 8.52 -3.58 -18.81
CA PHE A 132 7.65 -4.64 -18.31
C PHE A 132 8.42 -5.92 -18.03
N HIS A 133 8.06 -6.59 -16.93
CA HIS A 133 8.55 -7.92 -16.63
C HIS A 133 8.23 -8.89 -17.79
N GLY A 134 9.25 -9.58 -18.29
CA GLY A 134 9.11 -10.53 -19.38
C GLY A 134 8.20 -11.71 -19.00
N ARG A 135 7.32 -12.12 -19.91
CA ARG A 135 6.49 -13.32 -19.69
C ARG A 135 7.36 -14.57 -19.73
N LEU A 136 7.52 -15.22 -18.57
CA LEU A 136 8.14 -16.54 -18.40
C LEU A 136 7.77 -17.47 -19.57
N GLY A 137 8.78 -17.98 -20.27
CA GLY A 137 8.60 -18.91 -21.40
C GLY A 137 8.55 -18.29 -22.80
N ARG A 138 8.47 -16.96 -22.97
CA ARG A 138 8.59 -16.33 -24.30
C ARG A 138 9.96 -15.66 -24.47
N LYS A 139 10.73 -16.08 -25.48
CA LYS A 139 11.90 -15.34 -26.01
C LYS A 139 11.48 -14.07 -26.78
N GLY A 140 10.56 -13.29 -26.21
CA GLY A 140 10.28 -11.93 -26.65
C GLY A 140 11.25 -10.98 -25.97
N GLY A 141 11.72 -9.96 -26.69
CA GLY A 141 12.59 -8.94 -26.10
C GLY A 141 11.89 -8.15 -24.99
N ASP A 142 12.67 -7.31 -24.32
CA ASP A 142 12.16 -6.41 -23.29
C ASP A 142 11.05 -5.50 -23.85
N ASP A 143 9.85 -5.60 -23.30
CA ASP A 143 8.72 -4.74 -23.63
C ASP A 143 8.85 -3.41 -22.86
N TYR A 144 8.81 -2.27 -23.56
CA TYR A 144 8.86 -0.93 -22.95
C TYR A 144 7.59 -0.11 -23.21
N SER A 145 7.32 0.90 -22.37
CA SER A 145 6.35 1.97 -22.65
C SER A 145 6.73 3.29 -21.98
N MET A 146 6.31 4.40 -22.58
CA MET A 146 6.47 5.75 -22.01
C MET A 146 5.12 6.23 -21.44
N PRO A 147 5.03 6.54 -20.13
CA PRO A 147 3.79 6.99 -19.49
C PRO A 147 3.50 8.49 -19.65
N GLY A 148 4.08 9.17 -20.65
CA GLY A 148 4.00 10.62 -20.83
C GLY A 148 2.60 11.21 -21.06
N SER A 149 1.55 10.40 -21.18
CA SER A 149 0.15 10.87 -21.19
C SER A 149 -0.49 10.95 -19.79
N TRP A 150 0.23 10.55 -18.74
CA TRP A 150 -0.32 10.44 -17.36
C TRP A 150 0.73 10.58 -16.25
N ILE A 151 2.03 10.62 -16.57
CA ILE A 151 3.11 11.04 -15.67
C ILE A 151 3.83 12.24 -16.27
N ASN A 152 3.94 13.31 -15.50
CA ASN A 152 4.84 14.43 -15.75
C ASN A 152 6.20 14.13 -15.12
N LEU A 153 7.30 14.41 -15.83
CA LEU A 153 8.67 14.10 -15.38
C LEU A 153 9.51 15.37 -15.29
N SER A 154 10.19 15.52 -14.17
CA SER A 154 11.17 16.58 -13.92
C SER A 154 12.47 16.01 -13.34
N TYR A 155 13.56 16.75 -13.51
CA TYR A 155 14.87 16.43 -12.96
C TYR A 155 15.31 17.49 -11.97
N TYR A 156 15.79 17.06 -10.82
CA TYR A 156 16.41 17.94 -9.84
C TYR A 156 17.79 18.39 -10.32
N SER A 157 18.04 19.69 -10.32
CA SER A 157 19.35 20.27 -10.61
C SER A 157 19.81 21.09 -9.40
N SER A 158 20.98 20.75 -8.85
CA SER A 158 21.60 21.57 -7.81
C SER A 158 22.19 22.83 -8.45
N GLY A 159 21.83 24.01 -7.92
CA GLY A 159 22.19 25.32 -8.50
C GLY A 159 23.68 25.68 -8.55
N LYS A 160 24.59 24.73 -8.30
CA LYS A 160 26.04 24.90 -8.47
C LYS A 160 26.43 24.86 -9.96
N ARG A 161 26.16 25.97 -10.65
CA ARG A 161 26.76 26.26 -11.96
C ARG A 161 28.27 26.40 -11.81
N ASN A 162 29.01 25.31 -12.02
CA ASN A 162 30.44 25.40 -12.27
C ASN A 162 30.63 26.02 -13.65
N HIS A 163 31.03 27.30 -13.71
CA HIS A 163 31.53 27.90 -14.94
C HIS A 163 32.74 27.09 -15.44
N ARG A 164 32.64 26.62 -16.67
CA ARG A 164 33.72 26.13 -17.54
C ARG A 164 33.53 26.76 -18.91
#